data_AF-A0A6C2YIT8-F1
#
_entry.id   AF-A0A6C2YIT8-F1
#
_cell.length_a   1.000
_cell.length_b   1.000
_cell.length_c   1.000
_cell.angle_alpha   90.00
_cell.angle_beta   90.00
_cell.angle_gamma   90.00
#
_symmetry.space_group_name_H-M   'P 1'
#
loop_
_entity.id
_entity.type
_entity.pdbx_description
1 polymer ?
#
loop_
_entity_poly.entity_id
_entity_poly.type
_entity_poly.pdbx_seq_one_letter_code
_entity_poly.pdbx_strand_id
1 'polypeptide(L)'
;MNRSTISYLLLLLPSVAFAEPTIRLPETLDARPGRLVVLTAESTGKVVRWVSLSDAADVLPYLDGKALFVAPQPGDYRVLAYTAAGDLPSQPAICTIRVRPASPPQPPTPPQPPTPIPPGPNPSPPVDPLRLKLQSLYDGEQHAQKSTHRLALVALFREAVRFAEITELQTTAELASRLKSAATVMLPADALPTIRKAIGEEIGKTLGTNADQRLTPEMRRSAAELFARIAHALEELAP
;
A
#
# COMPACT_ATOMS: atom_id res chain seq x y z
N MET A 1 -3.47 -24.91 75.05
CA MET A 1 -2.73 -25.72 74.07
C MET A 1 -2.98 -25.14 72.69
N ASN A 2 -1.91 -24.62 72.08
CA ASN A 2 -1.92 -23.62 71.01
C ASN A 2 -2.45 -24.14 69.66
N ARG A 3 -3.35 -23.38 69.03
CA ARG A 3 -3.65 -23.49 67.59
C ARG A 3 -2.78 -22.48 66.85
N SER A 4 -1.73 -22.98 66.21
CA SER A 4 -0.83 -22.19 65.37
C SER A 4 -1.49 -21.97 64.00
N THR A 5 -1.84 -20.73 63.68
CA THR A 5 -2.39 -20.35 62.37
C THR A 5 -1.23 -19.92 61.48
N ILE A 6 -0.87 -20.76 60.49
CA ILE A 6 0.14 -20.45 59.48
C ILE A 6 -0.52 -19.54 58.43
N SER A 7 -0.20 -18.25 58.47
CA SER A 7 -0.52 -17.29 57.42
C SER A 7 0.40 -17.51 56.23
N TYR A 8 -0.15 -18.04 55.13
CA TYR A 8 0.50 -18.05 53.82
C TYR A 8 0.49 -16.63 53.25
N LEU A 9 1.63 -15.92 53.35
CA LEU A 9 1.88 -14.69 52.62
C LEU A 9 2.23 -15.05 51.17
N LEU A 10 1.22 -15.05 50.30
CA LEU A 10 1.36 -15.23 48.87
C LEU A 10 2.03 -13.99 48.26
N LEU A 11 3.32 -14.11 47.92
CA LEU A 11 4.12 -13.06 47.29
C LEU A 11 3.73 -12.96 45.80
N LEU A 12 2.89 -11.98 45.47
CA LEU A 12 2.45 -11.70 44.11
C LEU A 12 3.59 -11.00 43.35
N LEU A 13 4.34 -11.74 42.53
CA LEU A 13 5.33 -11.15 41.63
C LEU A 13 4.60 -10.41 40.49
N PRO A 14 4.97 -9.15 40.17
CA PRO A 14 4.44 -8.47 39.00
C PRO A 14 4.94 -9.18 37.73
N SER A 15 4.02 -9.79 36.98
CA SER A 15 4.29 -10.27 35.63
C SER A 15 4.68 -9.07 34.75
N VAL A 16 5.97 -8.95 34.44
CA VAL A 16 6.43 -8.03 33.39
C VAL A 16 6.02 -8.66 32.06
N ALA A 17 4.95 -8.17 31.46
CA ALA A 17 4.58 -8.52 30.11
C ALA A 17 5.69 -8.00 29.16
N PHE A 18 6.51 -8.89 28.64
CA PHE A 18 7.45 -8.56 27.56
C PHE A 18 6.64 -8.31 26.29
N ALA A 19 6.56 -7.05 25.87
CA ALA A 19 5.98 -6.71 24.57
C ALA A 19 6.83 -7.33 23.45
N GLU A 20 6.18 -7.99 22.49
CA GLU A 20 6.88 -8.60 21.36
C GLU A 20 7.67 -7.55 20.57
N PRO A 21 8.93 -7.82 20.20
CA PRO A 21 9.72 -6.88 19.42
C PRO A 21 9.10 -6.70 18.04
N THR A 22 9.00 -5.44 17.62
CA THR A 22 8.44 -5.08 16.31
C THR A 22 9.45 -4.28 15.52
N ILE A 23 9.41 -4.46 14.19
CA ILE A 23 10.17 -3.68 13.24
C ILE A 23 9.29 -3.32 12.05
N ARG A 24 9.45 -2.09 11.54
CA ARG A 24 8.74 -1.59 10.37
C ARG A 24 9.72 -0.93 9.41
N LEU A 25 9.48 -1.16 8.12
CA LEU A 25 10.19 -0.53 7.02
C LEU A 25 9.17 0.10 6.07
N PRO A 26 9.57 1.11 5.29
CA PRO A 26 8.79 1.54 4.13
C PRO A 26 8.56 0.36 3.18
N GLU A 27 7.34 0.22 2.64
CA GLU A 27 7.02 -0.87 1.70
C GLU A 27 7.79 -0.70 0.38
N THR A 28 7.87 0.54 -0.13
CA THR A 28 8.60 0.89 -1.34
C THR A 28 9.44 2.14 -1.20
N LEU A 29 10.58 2.18 -1.90
CA LEU A 29 11.50 3.31 -1.93
C LEU A 29 12.11 3.49 -3.32
N ASP A 30 12.10 4.70 -3.87
CA ASP A 30 12.74 4.97 -5.16
C ASP A 30 14.22 5.34 -5.00
N ALA A 31 15.03 4.80 -5.90
CA ALA A 31 16.48 4.97 -5.92
C ALA A 31 16.98 5.20 -7.35
N ARG A 32 18.20 5.75 -7.46
CA ARG A 32 18.90 5.87 -8.74
C ARG A 32 20.03 4.84 -8.81
N PRO A 33 20.30 4.26 -9.99
CA PRO A 33 21.44 3.37 -10.18
C PRO A 33 22.74 4.03 -9.68
N GLY A 34 23.51 3.28 -8.89
CA GLY A 34 24.80 3.70 -8.34
C GLY A 34 24.74 4.79 -7.27
N ARG A 35 23.57 5.14 -6.74
CA ARG A 35 23.42 6.13 -5.67
C ARG A 35 23.09 5.47 -4.35
N LEU A 36 23.78 5.92 -3.30
CA LEU A 36 23.49 5.52 -1.93
C LEU A 36 22.12 6.06 -1.50
N VAL A 37 21.34 5.18 -0.89
CA VAL A 37 20.05 5.50 -0.29
C VAL A 37 20.06 5.07 1.17
N VAL A 38 19.56 5.92 2.05
CA VAL A 38 19.47 5.61 3.48
C VAL A 38 18.13 4.94 3.76
N LEU A 39 18.18 3.69 4.19
CA LEU A 39 17.06 2.95 4.77
C LEU A 39 16.95 3.29 6.26
N THR A 40 15.74 3.52 6.74
CA THR A 40 15.45 3.73 8.16
C THR A 40 14.38 2.74 8.62
N ALA A 41 14.65 2.03 9.71
CA ALA A 41 13.73 1.12 10.36
C ALA A 41 13.20 1.73 11.64
N GLU A 42 11.89 1.61 11.85
CA GLU A 42 11.27 1.83 13.16
C GLU A 42 11.30 0.50 13.90
N SER A 43 11.91 0.45 15.09
CA SER A 43 12.12 -0.80 15.82
C SER A 43 11.97 -0.57 17.32
N THR A 44 11.35 -1.51 18.03
CA THR A 44 11.34 -1.53 19.50
C THR A 44 12.59 -2.19 20.10
N GLY A 45 13.35 -2.93 19.29
CA GLY A 45 14.61 -3.55 19.70
C GLY A 45 15.82 -2.65 19.42
N LYS A 46 16.86 -2.82 20.23
CA LYS A 46 18.05 -1.95 20.26
C LYS A 46 18.94 -2.09 19.02
N VAL A 47 18.94 -3.26 18.38
CA VAL A 47 19.81 -3.57 17.24
C VAL A 47 18.96 -4.05 16.08
N VAL A 48 19.10 -3.39 14.93
CA VAL A 48 18.47 -3.82 13.68
C VAL A 48 19.53 -4.49 12.81
N ARG A 49 19.20 -5.69 12.32
CA ARG A 49 20.00 -6.42 11.32
C ARG A 49 19.37 -6.27 9.96
N TRP A 50 20.23 -6.08 8.95
CA TRP A 50 19.84 -5.82 7.57
C TRP A 50 20.39 -6.91 6.67
N VAL A 51 19.59 -7.34 5.69
CA VAL A 51 19.94 -8.38 4.73
C VAL A 51 19.48 -7.95 3.35
N SER A 52 20.38 -7.93 2.38
CA SER A 52 20.01 -7.84 0.97
C SER A 52 19.47 -9.20 0.52
N LEU A 53 18.29 -9.22 -0.08
CA LEU A 53 17.71 -10.43 -0.69
C LEU A 53 17.95 -10.46 -2.21
N SER A 54 18.84 -9.61 -2.71
CA SER A 54 19.10 -9.45 -4.14
C SER A 54 20.61 -9.36 -4.36
N ASP A 55 21.16 -10.28 -5.15
CA ASP A 55 22.61 -10.44 -5.33
C ASP A 55 23.29 -9.24 -6.02
N ALA A 56 22.51 -8.43 -6.73
CA ALA A 56 23.00 -7.25 -7.45
C ALA A 56 22.88 -5.95 -6.64
N ALA A 57 22.76 -6.02 -5.31
CA ALA A 57 22.70 -4.85 -4.44
C ALA A 57 23.38 -5.07 -3.09
N ASP A 58 24.05 -4.02 -2.61
CA ASP A 58 24.71 -4.00 -1.32
C ASP A 58 23.86 -3.27 -0.28
N VAL A 59 23.82 -3.83 0.93
CA VAL A 59 23.20 -3.21 2.11
C VAL A 59 24.21 -3.23 3.26
N LEU A 60 24.54 -2.04 3.78
CA LEU A 60 25.52 -1.86 4.84
C LEU A 60 24.87 -1.16 6.04
N PRO A 61 24.99 -1.69 7.27
CA PRO A 61 24.57 -0.96 8.47
C PRO A 61 25.32 0.38 8.56
N TYR A 62 24.61 1.47 8.86
CA TYR A 62 25.19 2.81 8.83
C TYR A 62 25.05 3.57 10.14
N LEU A 63 23.98 3.37 10.90
CA LEU A 63 23.74 3.88 12.26
C LEU A 63 22.63 3.04 12.92
N ASP A 64 22.28 3.31 14.18
CA ASP A 64 21.17 2.64 14.87
C ASP A 64 19.87 2.76 14.07
N GLY A 65 19.30 1.61 13.70
CA GLY A 65 18.09 1.53 12.89
C GLY A 65 18.25 2.05 11.46
N LYS A 66 19.47 2.26 10.94
CA LYS A 66 19.70 2.73 9.56
C LYS A 66 20.69 1.88 8.78
N ALA A 67 20.45 1.75 7.49
CA ALA A 67 21.37 1.11 6.55
C ALA A 67 21.54 1.93 5.28
N LEU A 68 22.68 1.80 4.64
CA LEU A 68 22.93 2.28 3.29
C LEU A 68 22.62 1.16 2.31
N PHE A 69 21.83 1.47 1.30
CA PHE A 69 21.57 0.62 0.15
C PHE A 69 22.20 1.23 -1.11
N VAL A 70 22.77 0.37 -1.95
CA VAL A 70 23.20 0.75 -3.31
C VAL A 70 22.98 -0.41 -4.27
N ALA A 71 22.51 -0.07 -5.47
CA ALA A 71 22.41 -1.00 -6.58
C ALA A 71 22.91 -0.31 -7.86
N PRO A 72 23.84 -0.91 -8.62
CA PRO A 72 24.39 -0.31 -9.83
C PRO A 72 23.46 -0.43 -11.04
N GLN A 73 22.49 -1.35 -11.02
CA GLN A 73 21.59 -1.62 -12.14
C GLN A 73 20.16 -1.16 -11.84
N PRO A 74 19.39 -0.74 -12.86
CA PRO A 74 17.96 -0.55 -12.71
C PRO A 74 17.24 -1.86 -12.41
N GLY A 75 16.28 -1.85 -11.50
CA GLY A 75 15.55 -3.05 -11.09
C GLY A 75 14.79 -2.85 -9.79
N ASP A 76 14.04 -3.87 -9.39
CA ASP A 76 13.35 -3.89 -8.11
C ASP A 76 14.13 -4.82 -7.16
N TYR A 77 14.58 -4.27 -6.05
CA TYR A 77 15.46 -4.94 -5.08
C TYR A 77 14.73 -5.13 -3.75
N ARG A 78 15.01 -6.23 -3.05
CA ARG A 78 14.36 -6.49 -1.75
C ARG A 78 15.39 -6.45 -0.63
N VAL A 79 15.09 -5.68 0.41
CA VAL A 79 15.90 -5.60 1.63
C VAL A 79 15.04 -6.03 2.80
N LEU A 80 15.58 -6.91 3.62
CA LEU A 80 14.95 -7.40 4.83
C LEU A 80 15.64 -6.78 6.04
N ALA A 81 14.85 -6.40 7.05
CA ALA A 81 15.36 -6.04 8.36
C ALA A 81 14.64 -6.81 9.46
N TYR A 82 15.36 -7.16 10.52
CA TYR A 82 14.80 -7.77 11.72
C TYR A 82 15.51 -7.25 12.97
N THR A 83 14.83 -7.35 14.11
CA THR A 83 15.34 -6.92 15.43
C THR A 83 15.09 -8.02 16.45
N ALA A 84 15.61 -7.84 17.67
CA ALA A 84 15.31 -8.69 18.81
C ALA A 84 15.21 -7.84 20.09
N ALA A 85 14.40 -8.32 21.03
CA ALA A 85 14.32 -7.78 22.39
C ALA A 85 14.31 -8.94 23.39
N GLY A 86 15.29 -8.95 24.30
CA GLY A 86 15.53 -10.13 25.16
C GLY A 86 15.89 -11.34 24.29
N ASP A 87 15.19 -12.45 24.54
CA ASP A 87 15.39 -13.72 23.82
C ASP A 87 14.36 -13.95 22.69
N LEU A 88 13.59 -12.91 22.32
CA LEU A 88 12.57 -12.99 21.28
C LEU A 88 13.00 -12.22 20.01
N PRO A 89 12.99 -12.84 18.82
CA PRO A 89 13.16 -12.14 17.56
C PRO A 89 11.85 -11.47 17.13
N SER A 90 11.95 -10.38 16.37
CA SER A 90 10.79 -9.81 15.67
C SER A 90 10.45 -10.62 14.43
N GLN A 91 9.23 -10.42 13.91
CA GLN A 91 8.97 -10.73 12.51
C GLN A 91 9.86 -9.88 11.59
N PRO A 92 10.34 -10.39 10.45
CA PRO A 92 11.11 -9.61 9.51
C PRO A 92 10.22 -8.60 8.76
N ALA A 93 10.72 -7.38 8.60
CA ALA A 93 10.14 -6.39 7.71
C ALA A 93 10.90 -6.40 6.37
N ILE A 94 10.18 -6.19 5.26
CA ILE A 94 10.75 -6.19 3.90
C ILE A 94 10.42 -4.87 3.21
N CYS A 95 11.42 -4.24 2.61
CA CYS A 95 11.32 -3.05 1.78
C CYS A 95 11.66 -3.42 0.32
N THR A 96 10.88 -2.90 -0.64
CA THR A 96 11.16 -3.02 -2.08
C THR A 96 11.73 -1.71 -2.61
N ILE A 97 12.96 -1.72 -3.11
CA ILE A 97 13.66 -0.54 -3.60
C ILE A 97 13.63 -0.55 -5.12
N ARG A 98 12.97 0.44 -5.72
CA ARG A 98 12.82 0.60 -7.17
C ARG A 98 13.93 1.49 -7.70
N VAL A 99 14.88 0.90 -8.42
CA VAL A 99 16.05 1.60 -8.94
C VAL A 99 15.80 1.94 -10.40
N ARG A 100 15.72 3.24 -10.73
CA ARG A 100 15.42 3.71 -12.10
C ARG A 100 16.32 4.88 -12.51
N PRO A 101 16.72 4.98 -13.80
CA PRO A 101 17.51 6.12 -14.30
C PRO A 101 16.68 7.42 -14.28
N ALA A 102 17.36 8.56 -14.09
CA ALA A 102 16.72 9.87 -14.17
C ALA A 102 16.26 10.15 -15.61
N SER A 103 15.03 10.63 -15.78
CA SER A 103 14.49 11.03 -17.08
C SER A 103 15.27 12.22 -17.68
N PRO A 104 15.57 12.25 -18.99
CA PRO A 104 16.31 13.35 -19.62
C PRO A 104 15.49 14.66 -19.66
N PRO A 105 16.16 15.83 -19.66
CA PRO A 105 15.49 17.14 -19.73
C PRO A 105 14.83 17.39 -21.10
N GLN A 106 13.61 17.96 -21.12
CA GLN A 106 12.89 18.31 -22.35
C GLN A 106 13.40 19.62 -23.00
N PRO A 107 13.34 19.76 -24.35
CA PRO A 107 13.79 20.94 -25.08
C PRO A 107 12.89 22.18 -24.92
N PRO A 108 13.41 23.41 -25.13
CA PRO A 108 12.71 24.67 -24.85
C PRO A 108 11.64 25.03 -25.90
N THR A 109 10.57 25.71 -25.47
CA THR A 109 9.44 26.19 -26.30
C THR A 109 9.54 27.70 -26.62
N PRO A 110 8.92 28.21 -27.72
CA PRO A 110 9.07 29.59 -28.21
C PRO A 110 8.34 30.65 -27.36
N PRO A 111 8.65 31.97 -27.51
CA PRO A 111 8.28 33.01 -26.56
C PRO A 111 6.84 33.55 -26.74
N GLN A 112 6.14 33.81 -25.62
CA GLN A 112 4.86 34.56 -25.56
C GLN A 112 5.06 35.99 -24.97
N PRO A 113 4.16 36.96 -25.27
CA PRO A 113 4.28 38.37 -24.86
C PRO A 113 3.99 38.62 -23.36
N PRO A 114 4.42 39.76 -22.78
CA PRO A 114 4.70 39.85 -21.35
C PRO A 114 3.56 40.40 -20.49
N THR A 115 3.34 39.77 -19.32
CA THR A 115 2.97 40.45 -18.05
C THR A 115 3.70 39.79 -16.87
N PRO A 116 4.02 40.53 -15.79
CA PRO A 116 5.09 40.19 -14.85
C PRO A 116 4.61 39.56 -13.51
N ILE A 117 5.53 38.83 -12.85
CA ILE A 117 5.54 38.15 -11.50
C ILE A 117 5.83 36.63 -11.65
N PRO A 118 6.68 36.00 -10.80
CA PRO A 118 7.59 34.91 -11.17
C PRO A 118 6.88 33.54 -11.35
N PRO A 119 7.43 32.59 -12.15
CA PRO A 119 6.73 31.35 -12.48
C PRO A 119 6.72 30.39 -11.29
N GLY A 120 5.51 30.00 -10.87
CA GLY A 120 5.25 28.97 -9.88
C GLY A 120 5.56 27.54 -10.37
N PRO A 121 5.25 26.51 -9.56
CA PRO A 121 5.58 25.12 -9.82
C PRO A 121 4.96 24.64 -11.14
N ASN A 122 5.76 23.88 -11.91
CA ASN A 122 5.33 23.15 -13.11
C ASN A 122 4.09 22.28 -12.77
N PRO A 123 3.10 22.11 -13.67
CA PRO A 123 1.90 21.36 -13.37
C PRO A 123 2.25 19.92 -13.01
N SER A 124 1.79 19.46 -11.85
CA SER A 124 1.68 18.03 -11.56
C SER A 124 1.03 17.31 -12.74
N PRO A 125 1.37 16.03 -13.03
CA PRO A 125 0.65 15.25 -14.05
C PRO A 125 -0.86 15.41 -13.85
N PRO A 126 -1.68 15.43 -14.93
CA PRO A 126 -3.12 15.65 -14.81
C PRO A 126 -3.67 14.74 -13.74
N VAL A 127 -4.07 15.33 -12.62
CA VAL A 127 -4.48 14.55 -11.49
C VAL A 127 -5.77 13.84 -11.89
N ASP A 128 -5.74 12.52 -11.89
CA ASP A 128 -6.90 11.71 -12.25
C ASP A 128 -8.14 12.19 -11.43
N PRO A 129 -9.22 12.63 -12.09
CA PRO A 129 -10.44 13.08 -11.40
C PRO A 129 -11.02 12.02 -10.45
N LEU A 130 -10.86 10.73 -10.78
CA LEU A 130 -11.24 9.63 -9.92
C LEU A 130 -10.39 9.62 -8.64
N ARG A 131 -9.07 9.77 -8.77
CA ARG A 131 -8.15 9.82 -7.62
C ARG A 131 -8.48 10.99 -6.70
N LEU A 132 -8.75 12.18 -7.24
CA LEU A 132 -9.16 13.35 -6.45
C LEU A 132 -10.47 13.08 -5.70
N LYS A 133 -11.48 12.52 -6.39
CA LYS A 133 -12.76 12.16 -5.76
C LYS A 133 -12.56 11.15 -4.64
N LEU A 134 -11.77 10.09 -4.87
CA LEU A 134 -11.51 9.05 -3.87
C LEU A 134 -10.70 9.57 -2.69
N GLN A 135 -9.71 10.46 -2.91
CA GLN A 135 -8.93 11.09 -1.83
C GLN A 135 -9.84 11.91 -0.92
N SER A 136 -10.68 12.79 -1.49
CA SER A 136 -11.60 13.61 -0.71
C SER A 136 -12.56 12.77 0.14
N LEU A 137 -13.02 11.62 -0.38
CA LEU A 137 -13.88 10.70 0.36
C LEU A 137 -13.11 9.95 1.46
N TYR A 138 -11.87 9.55 1.18
CA TYR A 138 -11.00 8.86 2.13
C TYR A 138 -10.57 9.75 3.32
N ASP A 139 -10.35 11.03 3.07
CA ASP A 139 -10.04 12.02 4.11
C ASP A 139 -11.23 12.22 5.05
N GLY A 140 -12.46 12.18 4.53
CA GLY A 140 -13.69 12.28 5.31
C GLY A 140 -14.08 11.02 6.08
N GLU A 141 -13.48 9.87 5.76
CA GLU A 141 -13.83 8.57 6.35
C GLU A 141 -13.26 8.43 7.77
N GLN A 142 -14.12 8.08 8.74
CA GLN A 142 -13.79 8.04 10.17
C GLN A 142 -13.52 6.61 10.68
N HIS A 143 -13.40 5.63 9.78
CA HIS A 143 -13.24 4.24 10.17
C HIS A 143 -11.83 3.97 10.72
N ALA A 144 -11.73 3.37 11.92
CA ALA A 144 -10.46 3.11 12.60
C ALA A 144 -9.48 2.25 11.76
N GLN A 145 -10.02 1.35 10.94
CA GLN A 145 -9.26 0.46 10.03
C GLN A 145 -9.27 0.94 8.57
N LYS A 146 -9.54 2.22 8.29
CA LYS A 146 -9.70 2.73 6.92
C LYS A 146 -8.51 2.41 6.01
N SER A 147 -7.28 2.44 6.51
CA SER A 147 -6.07 2.12 5.75
C SER A 147 -5.99 0.62 5.41
N THR A 148 -6.32 -0.26 6.35
CA THR A 148 -6.42 -1.70 6.11
C THR A 148 -7.51 -2.03 5.10
N HIS A 149 -8.69 -1.43 5.24
CA HIS A 149 -9.79 -1.61 4.28
C HIS A 149 -9.48 -1.05 2.90
N ARG A 150 -8.70 0.04 2.82
CA ARG A 150 -8.23 0.59 1.55
C ARG A 150 -7.34 -0.40 0.83
N LEU A 151 -6.36 -0.99 1.52
CA LEU A 151 -5.48 -2.01 0.95
C LEU A 151 -6.25 -3.26 0.51
N ALA A 152 -7.26 -3.68 1.28
CA ALA A 152 -8.15 -4.78 0.88
C ALA A 152 -8.96 -4.43 -0.39
N LEU A 153 -9.43 -3.19 -0.56
CA LEU A 153 -10.04 -2.73 -1.81
C LEU A 153 -9.04 -2.70 -2.98
N VAL A 154 -7.80 -2.25 -2.77
CA VAL A 154 -6.74 -2.31 -3.80
C VAL A 154 -6.55 -3.75 -4.29
N ALA A 155 -6.42 -4.70 -3.36
CA ALA A 155 -6.25 -6.11 -3.68
C ALA A 155 -7.49 -6.68 -4.43
N LEU A 156 -8.69 -6.34 -3.98
CA LEU A 156 -9.95 -6.71 -4.65
C LEU A 156 -9.99 -6.21 -6.10
N PHE A 157 -9.62 -4.96 -6.37
CA PHE A 157 -9.69 -4.39 -7.72
C PHE A 157 -8.57 -4.87 -8.63
N ARG A 158 -7.38 -5.19 -8.09
CA ARG A 158 -6.34 -5.92 -8.84
C ARG A 158 -6.84 -7.29 -9.28
N GLU A 159 -7.56 -7.98 -8.40
CA GLU A 159 -8.18 -9.26 -8.72
C GLU A 159 -9.32 -9.13 -9.73
N ALA A 160 -10.10 -8.05 -9.63
CA ALA A 160 -11.22 -7.78 -10.54
C ALA A 160 -10.80 -7.64 -12.00
N VAL A 161 -9.57 -7.19 -12.27
CA VAL A 161 -8.99 -7.19 -13.64
C VAL A 161 -9.06 -8.59 -14.25
N ARG A 162 -8.69 -9.62 -13.47
CA ARG A 162 -8.76 -11.03 -13.92
C ARG A 162 -10.20 -11.50 -14.12
N PHE A 163 -11.15 -11.01 -13.33
CA PHE A 163 -12.57 -11.37 -13.51
C PHE A 163 -13.13 -10.86 -14.84
N ALA A 164 -12.68 -9.71 -15.32
CA ALA A 164 -13.10 -9.20 -16.62
C ALA A 164 -12.69 -10.11 -17.80
N GLU A 165 -11.61 -10.89 -17.62
CA GLU A 165 -11.09 -11.84 -18.61
C GLU A 165 -11.79 -13.21 -18.60
N ILE A 166 -12.55 -13.54 -17.53
CA ILE A 166 -13.27 -14.81 -17.39
C ILE A 166 -14.42 -14.86 -18.39
N THR A 167 -14.33 -15.71 -19.40
CA THR A 167 -15.30 -15.81 -20.50
C THR A 167 -16.63 -16.45 -20.05
N GLU A 168 -16.60 -17.20 -18.95
CA GLU A 168 -17.77 -17.83 -18.33
C GLU A 168 -18.73 -16.81 -17.70
N LEU A 169 -18.25 -15.61 -17.34
CA LEU A 169 -19.09 -14.52 -16.83
C LEU A 169 -19.73 -13.78 -18.00
N GLN A 170 -20.92 -14.18 -18.44
CA GLN A 170 -21.54 -13.68 -19.65
C GLN A 170 -22.22 -12.32 -19.49
N THR A 171 -22.63 -11.96 -18.28
CA THR A 171 -23.42 -10.75 -18.00
C THR A 171 -22.75 -9.81 -17.00
N THR A 172 -23.14 -8.53 -17.04
CA THR A 172 -22.72 -7.54 -16.04
C THR A 172 -23.14 -7.94 -14.62
N ALA A 173 -24.29 -8.61 -14.46
CA ALA A 173 -24.74 -9.15 -13.18
C ALA A 173 -23.81 -10.25 -12.63
N GLU A 174 -23.35 -11.16 -13.48
CA GLU A 174 -22.41 -12.23 -13.08
C GLU A 174 -21.06 -11.65 -12.65
N LEU A 175 -20.53 -10.67 -13.40
CA LEU A 175 -19.30 -9.97 -13.02
C LEU A 175 -19.46 -9.19 -11.71
N ALA A 176 -20.57 -8.47 -11.54
CA ALA A 176 -20.87 -7.75 -10.31
C ALA A 176 -21.03 -8.71 -9.11
N SER A 177 -21.67 -9.86 -9.31
CA SER A 177 -21.83 -10.89 -8.29
C SER A 177 -20.50 -11.51 -7.88
N ARG A 178 -19.62 -11.79 -8.86
CA ARG A 178 -18.26 -12.29 -8.61
C ARG A 178 -17.43 -11.30 -7.82
N LEU A 179 -17.49 -10.02 -8.20
CA LEU A 179 -16.81 -8.92 -7.50
C LEU A 179 -17.33 -8.75 -6.07
N LYS A 180 -18.65 -8.77 -5.88
CA LYS A 180 -19.29 -8.68 -4.56
C LYS A 180 -18.90 -9.86 -3.66
N SER A 181 -18.87 -11.07 -4.19
CA SER A 181 -18.47 -12.27 -3.44
C SER A 181 -17.00 -12.20 -3.00
N ALA A 182 -16.11 -11.70 -3.87
CA ALA A 182 -14.72 -11.45 -3.48
C ALA A 182 -14.62 -10.35 -2.41
N ALA A 183 -15.40 -9.28 -2.55
CA ALA A 183 -15.42 -8.20 -1.56
C ALA A 183 -15.85 -8.69 -0.17
N THR A 184 -16.88 -9.54 -0.07
CA THR A 184 -17.37 -10.06 1.21
C THR A 184 -16.37 -10.93 1.96
N VAL A 185 -15.37 -11.50 1.26
CA VAL A 185 -14.29 -12.27 1.90
C VAL A 185 -13.23 -11.35 2.50
N MET A 186 -12.99 -10.20 1.89
CA MET A 186 -11.85 -9.33 2.20
C MET A 186 -12.24 -8.12 3.06
N LEU A 187 -13.51 -7.75 3.09
CA LEU A 187 -14.00 -6.50 3.67
C LEU A 187 -15.28 -6.73 4.48
N PRO A 188 -15.39 -6.15 5.69
CA PRO A 188 -16.67 -6.13 6.39
C PRO A 188 -17.68 -5.25 5.64
N ALA A 189 -18.96 -5.50 5.87
CA ALA A 189 -20.04 -4.89 5.08
C ALA A 189 -20.07 -3.36 5.19
N ASP A 190 -19.62 -2.81 6.30
CA ASP A 190 -19.55 -1.39 6.67
C ASP A 190 -18.19 -0.74 6.36
N ALA A 191 -17.24 -1.47 5.75
CA ALA A 191 -15.97 -0.88 5.37
C ALA A 191 -16.13 0.17 4.25
N LEU A 192 -15.61 1.38 4.50
CA LEU A 192 -15.43 2.44 3.49
C LEU A 192 -16.70 2.70 2.63
N PRO A 193 -17.87 2.92 3.24
CA PRO A 193 -19.14 2.94 2.52
C PRO A 193 -19.19 4.05 1.45
N THR A 194 -18.57 5.20 1.75
CA THR A 194 -18.54 6.35 0.84
C THR A 194 -17.69 6.07 -0.41
N ILE A 195 -16.51 5.49 -0.22
CA ILE A 195 -15.59 5.08 -1.29
C ILE A 195 -16.21 3.97 -2.14
N ARG A 196 -16.77 2.93 -1.52
CA ARG A 196 -17.40 1.82 -2.24
C ARG A 196 -18.58 2.28 -3.08
N LYS A 197 -19.38 3.23 -2.57
CA LYS A 197 -20.44 3.87 -3.35
C LYS A 197 -19.87 4.61 -4.57
N ALA A 198 -18.86 5.46 -4.38
CA ALA A 198 -18.26 6.22 -5.46
C ALA A 198 -17.64 5.34 -6.55
N ILE A 199 -17.03 4.21 -6.16
CA ILE A 199 -16.52 3.22 -7.10
C ILE A 199 -17.67 2.55 -7.87
N GLY A 200 -18.75 2.17 -7.18
CA GLY A 200 -19.93 1.60 -7.82
C GLY A 200 -20.54 2.52 -8.88
N GLU A 201 -20.55 3.84 -8.64
CA GLU A 201 -20.98 4.85 -9.61
C GLU A 201 -20.10 4.87 -10.86
N GLU A 202 -18.78 4.80 -10.72
CA GLU A 202 -17.85 4.77 -11.87
C GLU A 202 -17.96 3.47 -12.67
N ILE A 203 -18.14 2.34 -11.99
CA ILE A 203 -18.42 1.06 -12.64
C ILE A 203 -19.73 1.14 -13.42
N GLY A 204 -20.79 1.68 -12.84
CA GLY A 204 -22.08 1.86 -13.50
C GLY A 204 -22.02 2.79 -14.71
N LYS A 205 -21.19 3.86 -14.67
CA LYS A 205 -20.95 4.73 -15.84
C LYS A 205 -20.24 4.00 -16.98
N THR A 206 -19.37 3.05 -16.67
CA THR A 206 -18.52 2.38 -17.67
C THR A 206 -19.17 1.14 -18.25
N LEU A 207 -19.81 0.32 -17.40
CA LEU A 207 -20.41 -0.95 -17.79
C LEU A 207 -21.92 -0.89 -17.97
N GLY A 208 -22.53 0.25 -17.63
CA GLY A 208 -23.97 0.40 -17.57
C GLY A 208 -24.57 -0.21 -16.30
N THR A 209 -25.87 0.01 -16.12
CA THR A 209 -26.64 -0.50 -14.98
C THR A 209 -27.61 -1.62 -15.36
N ASN A 210 -27.62 -2.04 -16.63
CA ASN A 210 -28.45 -3.14 -17.09
C ASN A 210 -27.80 -4.48 -16.72
N ALA A 211 -28.42 -5.19 -15.77
CA ALA A 211 -27.92 -6.44 -15.20
C ALA A 211 -27.80 -7.59 -16.23
N ASP A 212 -28.71 -7.64 -17.20
CA ASP A 212 -28.77 -8.70 -18.21
C ASP A 212 -27.91 -8.39 -19.44
N GLN A 213 -27.23 -7.25 -19.44
CA GLN A 213 -26.35 -6.85 -20.54
C GLN A 213 -25.20 -7.83 -20.66
N ARG A 214 -25.05 -8.39 -21.86
CA ARG A 214 -23.91 -9.27 -22.17
C ARG A 214 -22.60 -8.49 -22.19
N LEU A 215 -21.56 -9.09 -21.62
CA LEU A 215 -20.21 -8.56 -21.61
C LEU A 215 -19.52 -8.81 -22.96
N THR A 216 -19.52 -7.79 -23.82
CA THR A 216 -18.73 -7.82 -25.07
C THR A 216 -17.23 -7.75 -24.78
N PRO A 217 -16.36 -8.14 -25.73
CA PRO A 217 -14.92 -8.00 -25.58
C PRO A 217 -14.47 -6.57 -25.24
N GLU A 218 -15.13 -5.56 -25.82
CA GLU A 218 -14.86 -4.14 -25.55
C GLU A 218 -15.25 -3.78 -24.11
N MET A 219 -16.44 -4.21 -23.65
CA MET A 219 -16.87 -3.98 -22.28
C MET A 219 -15.94 -4.63 -21.26
N ARG A 220 -15.41 -5.82 -21.57
CA ARG A 220 -14.43 -6.51 -20.71
C ARG A 220 -13.12 -5.75 -20.63
N ARG A 221 -12.63 -5.24 -21.77
CA ARG A 221 -11.43 -4.39 -21.79
C ARG A 221 -11.64 -3.11 -20.97
N SER A 222 -12.78 -2.43 -21.16
CA SER A 222 -13.12 -1.23 -20.38
C SER A 222 -13.30 -1.53 -18.88
N ALA A 223 -13.86 -2.70 -18.52
CA ALA A 223 -13.95 -3.14 -17.13
C ALA A 223 -12.55 -3.33 -16.52
N ALA A 224 -11.68 -4.05 -17.21
CA ALA A 224 -10.30 -4.30 -16.77
C ALA A 224 -9.51 -3.00 -16.59
N GLU A 225 -9.58 -2.09 -17.57
CA GLU A 225 -8.94 -0.77 -17.51
C GLU A 225 -9.47 0.06 -16.34
N LEU A 226 -10.79 0.07 -16.13
CA LEU A 226 -11.41 0.77 -15.00
C LEU A 226 -10.97 0.17 -13.67
N PHE A 227 -10.99 -1.16 -13.51
CA PHE A 227 -10.60 -1.83 -12.27
C PHE A 227 -9.12 -1.56 -11.95
N ALA A 228 -8.25 -1.61 -12.95
CA ALA A 228 -6.83 -1.25 -12.79
C ALA A 228 -6.68 0.22 -12.35
N ARG A 229 -7.42 1.13 -12.97
CA ARG A 229 -7.42 2.56 -12.61
C ARG A 229 -7.94 2.80 -11.19
N ILE A 230 -8.99 2.11 -10.77
CA ILE A 230 -9.50 2.17 -9.38
C ILE A 230 -8.45 1.65 -8.40
N ALA A 231 -7.84 0.49 -8.68
CA ALA A 231 -6.81 -0.07 -7.81
C ALA A 231 -5.63 0.87 -7.64
N HIS A 232 -5.15 1.47 -8.73
CA HIS A 232 -4.07 2.45 -8.71
C HIS A 232 -4.46 3.72 -7.94
N ALA A 233 -5.64 4.28 -8.21
CA ALA A 233 -6.14 5.46 -7.52
C ALA A 233 -6.29 5.24 -6.00
N LEU A 234 -6.73 4.04 -5.58
CA LEU A 234 -6.83 3.65 -4.17
C LEU A 234 -5.45 3.44 -3.52
N GLU A 235 -4.46 2.96 -4.26
CA GLU A 235 -3.10 2.75 -3.78
C GLU A 235 -2.38 4.07 -3.52
N GLU A 236 -2.65 5.09 -4.34
CA GLU A 236 -2.08 6.43 -4.22
C GLU A 236 -2.76 7.33 -3.16
N LEU A 237 -3.79 6.85 -2.46
CA LEU A 237 -4.43 7.68 -1.45
C LEU A 237 -3.50 7.84 -0.24
N ALA A 238 -3.27 9.09 0.16
CA ALA A 238 -2.50 9.40 1.35
C ALA A 238 -3.22 8.82 2.60
N PRO A 239 -2.51 8.14 3.52
CA PRO A 239 -3.08 7.65 4.78
C PRO A 239 -3.48 8.77 5.75
#